data_AF-A0A485BAL1-F1
#
_entry.id   AF-A0A485BAL1-F1
#
_cell.length_a   1.000
_cell.length_b   1.000
_cell.length_c   1.000
_cell.angle_alpha   90.00
_cell.angle_beta   90.00
_cell.angle_gamma   90.00
#
_symmetry.space_group_name_H-M   'P 1'
#
loop_
_entity.id
_entity.type
_entity.pdbx_description
1 polymer ?
#
loop_
_entity_poly.entity_id
_entity_poly.type
_entity_poly.pdbx_seq_one_letter_code
_entity_poly.pdbx_strand_id
1 'polypeptide(L)'
;MVSNDSGLMHVAAALDRPLVALYGPSSPDFTPPLSHKARVIRLISGYHKVRKGDAAEGYHQSLIDITPQRVQEELNALLQEKTDKEEA
;
A
#
# COMPACT_ATOMS: atom_id res chain seq x y z
N MET A 1 4.51 -8.75 -0.59
CA MET A 1 5.34 -7.54 -0.70
C MET A 1 4.58 -6.40 -0.07
N VAL A 2 5.28 -5.52 0.64
CA VAL A 2 4.71 -4.27 1.18
C VAL A 2 5.52 -3.14 0.58
N SER A 3 4.87 -2.15 -0.02
CA SER A 3 5.56 -1.03 -0.68
C SER A 3 4.73 0.24 -0.62
N ASN A 4 5.40 1.39 -0.63
CA ASN A 4 4.77 2.68 -0.92
C ASN A 4 4.43 2.78 -2.42
N ASP A 5 3.72 3.84 -2.79
CA ASP A 5 3.53 4.28 -4.17
C ASP A 5 4.89 4.62 -4.83
N SER A 6 5.50 3.61 -5.44
CA SER A 6 6.85 3.67 -6.03
C SER A 6 6.97 2.71 -7.22
N GLY A 7 8.02 2.84 -8.03
CA GLY A 7 8.23 1.96 -9.20
C GLY A 7 8.24 0.46 -8.86
N LEU A 8 8.78 0.09 -7.70
CA LEU A 8 8.84 -1.31 -7.26
C LEU A 8 7.46 -1.90 -6.94
N MET A 9 6.48 -1.07 -6.59
CA MET A 9 5.09 -1.50 -6.47
C MET A 9 4.58 -2.06 -7.80
N HIS A 10 4.86 -1.38 -8.92
CA HIS A 10 4.44 -1.85 -10.24
C HIS A 10 5.15 -3.13 -10.67
N VAL A 11 6.45 -3.27 -10.35
CA VAL A 11 7.18 -4.52 -10.61
C VAL A 11 6.53 -5.69 -9.87
N ALA A 12 6.15 -5.50 -8.62
CA ALA A 12 5.48 -6.53 -7.82
C ALA A 12 4.11 -6.91 -8.38
N ALA A 13 3.34 -5.91 -8.81
CA ALA A 13 2.04 -6.11 -9.46
C ALA A 13 2.19 -6.88 -10.79
N ALA A 14 3.18 -6.52 -11.61
CA ALA A 14 3.45 -7.19 -12.89
C ALA A 14 3.90 -8.65 -12.73
N LEU A 15 4.59 -8.97 -11.61
CA LEU A 15 4.97 -10.34 -11.25
C LEU A 15 3.86 -11.11 -10.51
N ASP A 16 2.65 -10.55 -10.43
CA ASP A 16 1.47 -11.10 -9.75
C ASP A 16 1.76 -11.61 -8.32
N ARG A 17 2.60 -10.86 -7.60
CA ARG A 17 2.93 -11.14 -6.20
C ARG A 17 1.86 -10.53 -5.29
N PRO A 18 1.47 -11.21 -4.19
CA PRO A 18 0.68 -10.57 -3.14
C PRO A 18 1.31 -9.25 -2.72
N LEU A 19 0.54 -8.17 -2.80
CA LEU A 19 1.04 -6.80 -2.66
C LEU A 19 0.11 -5.96 -1.79
N VAL A 20 0.66 -5.37 -0.74
CA VAL A 20 0.00 -4.29 0.00
C VAL A 20 0.69 -2.97 -0.36
N ALA A 21 -0.05 -2.08 -1.02
CA ALA A 21 0.43 -0.78 -1.48
C ALA A 21 -0.07 0.34 -0.55
N LEU A 22 0.87 1.10 0.02
CA LEU A 22 0.60 2.15 1.01
C LEU A 22 0.59 3.52 0.33
N TYR A 23 -0.57 4.16 0.34
CA TYR A 23 -0.77 5.49 -0.22
C TYR A 23 -1.05 6.49 0.91
N GLY A 24 -0.48 7.68 0.74
CA GLY A 24 -0.74 8.80 1.63
C GLY A 24 -1.21 10.02 0.85
N PRO A 25 -0.33 11.02 0.67
CA PRO A 25 -0.68 12.23 -0.08
C PRO A 25 -0.89 11.97 -1.58
N SER A 26 -0.25 10.94 -2.15
CA SER A 26 -0.54 10.48 -3.51
C SER A 26 -1.86 9.68 -3.58
N SER A 27 -2.43 9.57 -4.77
CA SER A 27 -3.66 8.82 -5.03
C SER A 27 -3.40 7.68 -6.01
N PRO A 28 -4.03 6.51 -5.83
CA PRO A 28 -3.95 5.41 -6.79
C PRO A 28 -4.71 5.67 -8.10
N ASP A 29 -5.46 6.78 -8.23
CA ASP A 29 -6.36 7.00 -9.37
C ASP A 29 -5.65 7.06 -10.74
N PHE A 30 -4.39 7.51 -10.78
CA PHE A 30 -3.62 7.65 -12.01
C PHE A 30 -2.69 6.46 -12.29
N THR A 31 -2.01 5.96 -11.26
CA THR A 31 -1.04 4.85 -11.36
C THR A 31 -1.31 3.77 -10.31
N PRO A 32 -2.46 3.06 -10.41
CA PRO A 32 -2.77 1.99 -9.47
C PRO A 32 -1.86 0.78 -9.70
N PRO A 33 -1.66 -0.08 -8.68
CA PRO A 33 -1.08 -1.41 -8.89
C PRO A 33 -2.05 -2.26 -9.71
N LEU A 34 -1.66 -2.63 -10.93
CA LEU A 34 -2.48 -3.42 -11.85
C LEU A 34 -2.36 -4.93 -11.56
N SER A 35 -2.87 -5.38 -10.41
CA SER A 35 -2.96 -6.80 -10.05
C SER A 35 -4.18 -7.08 -9.18
N HIS A 36 -4.83 -8.22 -9.38
CA HIS A 36 -5.92 -8.71 -8.53
C HIS A 36 -5.45 -9.13 -7.13
N LYS A 37 -4.14 -9.35 -6.96
CA LYS A 37 -3.50 -9.69 -5.68
C LYS A 37 -2.92 -8.45 -4.98
N ALA A 38 -3.29 -7.26 -5.45
CA ALA A 38 -2.98 -6.01 -4.77
C ALA A 38 -4.10 -5.60 -3.80
N ARG A 39 -3.72 -5.03 -2.66
CA ARG A 39 -4.58 -4.29 -1.75
C ARG A 39 -3.98 -2.91 -1.56
N VAL A 40 -4.82 -1.87 -1.64
CA VAL A 40 -4.40 -0.48 -1.46
C VAL A 40 -4.89 0.01 -0.11
N ILE A 41 -3.98 0.52 0.72
CA ILE A 41 -4.32 1.18 1.98
C ILE A 41 -4.10 2.68 1.81
N ARG A 42 -5.18 3.45 1.95
CA ARG A 42 -5.17 4.91 1.96
C ARG A 42 -6.22 5.41 2.95
N LEU A 43 -5.82 6.27 3.89
CA LEU A 43 -6.69 6.74 4.98
C LEU A 43 -7.36 8.09 4.72
N ILE A 44 -6.97 8.78 3.64
CA ILE A 44 -7.48 10.10 3.30
C ILE A 44 -8.12 10.12 1.92
N SER A 45 -9.07 11.04 1.73
CA SER A 45 -9.55 11.45 0.41
C SER A 45 -8.98 12.85 0.09
N GLY A 46 -8.67 13.12 -1.18
CA GLY A 46 -8.06 14.38 -1.59
C GLY A 46 -6.59 14.55 -1.17
N TYR A 47 -6.07 15.79 -1.26
CA TYR A 47 -4.69 16.13 -0.94
C TYR A 47 -4.64 16.95 0.36
N HIS A 48 -3.97 16.42 1.38
CA HIS A 48 -3.66 17.15 2.61
C HIS A 48 -2.17 17.49 2.65
N LYS A 49 -1.80 18.63 3.23
CA LYS A 49 -0.39 19.11 3.35
C LYS A 49 0.12 19.03 4.78
N VAL A 50 -0.40 18.13 5.60
CA VAL A 50 0.01 18.04 7.01
C VAL A 50 1.18 17.08 7.13
N ARG A 51 2.39 17.63 7.29
CA ARG A 51 3.63 16.88 7.56
C ARG A 51 3.96 16.98 9.04
N LYS A 52 4.41 15.88 9.63
CA LYS A 52 4.88 15.83 11.03
C LYS A 52 6.41 15.70 11.03
N GLY A 53 7.10 16.63 11.70
CA GLY A 53 8.56 16.73 11.77
C GLY A 53 9.05 18.16 11.48
N ASP A 54 10.19 18.54 12.03
CA ASP A 54 10.73 19.92 11.98
C ASP A 54 11.21 20.36 10.58
N ALA A 55 11.20 19.46 9.60
CA ALA A 55 11.72 19.72 8.26
C ALA A 55 10.62 19.71 7.19
N ALA A 56 10.88 20.43 6.08
CA ALA A 56 10.11 20.31 4.84
C ALA A 56 10.00 18.86 4.30
N GLU A 57 10.85 17.96 4.83
CA GLU A 57 11.03 16.53 4.54
C GLU A 57 10.29 15.59 5.51
N GLY A 58 9.45 16.11 6.41
CA GLY A 58 8.69 15.29 7.36
C GLY A 58 7.71 14.31 6.69
N TYR A 59 7.42 13.21 7.38
CA TYR A 59 6.43 12.23 6.92
C TYR A 59 5.03 12.85 6.87
N HIS A 60 4.23 12.43 5.89
CA HIS A 60 2.85 12.86 5.80
C HIS A 60 1.99 12.12 6.84
N GLN A 61 1.13 12.84 7.56
CA GLN A 61 0.33 12.27 8.65
C GLN A 61 -0.49 11.06 8.20
N SER A 62 -1.02 11.09 6.97
CA SER A 62 -1.80 9.98 6.43
C SER A 62 -1.04 8.66 6.28
N LEU A 63 0.30 8.69 6.16
CA LEU A 63 1.13 7.48 6.17
C LEU A 63 1.48 7.06 7.61
N ILE A 64 1.67 8.02 8.51
CA ILE A 64 1.91 7.76 9.93
C ILE A 64 0.71 7.04 10.56
N ASP A 65 -0.50 7.44 10.17
CA ASP A 65 -1.74 6.87 10.68
C ASP A 65 -1.99 5.43 10.18
N ILE A 66 -1.27 4.99 9.14
CA ILE A 66 -1.29 3.59 8.71
C ILE A 66 -0.49 2.76 9.72
N THR A 67 -1.20 2.07 10.60
CA THR A 67 -0.56 1.26 11.63
C THR A 67 0.06 -0.02 11.06
N PRO A 68 1.19 -0.49 11.62
CA PRO A 68 1.78 -1.78 11.23
C PRO A 68 0.80 -2.96 11.33
N GLN A 69 -0.07 -2.95 12.35
CA GLN A 69 -1.08 -3.98 12.58
C GLN A 69 -2.04 -4.08 11.39
N ARG A 70 -2.57 -2.94 10.91
CA ARG A 70 -3.45 -2.92 9.74
C ARG A 70 -2.76 -3.46 8.48
N VAL A 71 -1.50 -3.11 8.28
CA VAL A 71 -0.71 -3.62 7.14
C VAL A 71 -0.50 -5.14 7.26
N GLN A 72 -0.24 -5.63 8.47
CA GLN A 72 -0.03 -7.06 8.74
C GLN A 72 -1.31 -7.87 8.52
N GLU A 73 -2.46 -7.37 8.94
CA GLU A 73 -3.78 -8.01 8.73
C GLU A 73 -4.07 -8.20 7.23
N GLU A 74 -3.94 -7.13 6.44
CA GLU A 74 -4.13 -7.17 4.98
C GLU A 74 -3.14 -8.11 4.29
N LEU A 75 -1.87 -8.10 4.72
CA LEU A 75 -0.85 -8.97 4.16
C LEU A 75 -1.14 -10.45 4.46
N ASN A 76 -1.52 -10.77 5.70
CA ASN A 76 -1.85 -12.15 6.09
C ASN A 76 -3.07 -12.68 5.33
N ALA A 77 -4.10 -11.85 5.15
CA ALA A 77 -5.28 -12.22 4.36
C ALA A 77 -4.89 -12.56 2.91
N LEU A 78 -4.06 -11.73 2.27
CA LEU A 78 -3.57 -11.99 0.91
C LEU A 78 -2.69 -13.25 0.81
N LEU A 79 -1.88 -13.54 1.82
CA LEU A 79 -1.04 -14.73 1.85
C LEU A 79 -1.90 -15.99 2.00
N GLN A 80 -2.94 -15.95 2.83
CA GLN A 80 -3.89 -17.04 2.97
C GLN A 80 -4.63 -17.31 1.66
N GLU A 81 -5.17 -16.27 1.01
CA GLU A 81 -5.83 -16.39 -0.30
C GLU A 81 -4.92 -17.01 -1.38
N LYS A 82 -3.61 -16.78 -1.29
CA LYS A 82 -2.63 -17.36 -2.21
C LYS A 82 -2.43 -18.85 -1.93
N THR A 83 -2.24 -19.23 -0.68
CA THR A 83 -2.05 -20.63 -0.27
C THR A 83 -3.27 -21.47 -0.68
N ASP A 84 -4.47 -20.99 -0.37
CA ASP A 84 -5.72 -21.71 -0.67
C ASP A 84 -5.91 -21.95 -2.19
N LYS A 85 -5.42 -21.04 -3.04
CA LYS A 85 -5.46 -21.17 -4.51
C LYS A 85 -4.36 -22.05 -5.10
N GLU A 86 -3.26 -22.26 -4.38
CA GLU A 86 -2.16 -23.15 -4.82
C GLU A 86 -2.42 -24.61 -4.41
N GLU A 87 -3.28 -24.84 -3.40
CA GLU A 87 -3.67 -26.16 -2.91
C GLU A 87 -4.94 -26.73 -3.60
N ALA A 88 -5.64 -25.92 -4.41
CA ALA A 88 -6.84 -26.28 -5.17
C ALA A 88 -6.52 -26.58 -6.65
#